data_AF-A0A2E1VY21-F1
#
_entry.id   AF-A0A2E1VY21-F1
#
_cell.length_a   1.000
_cell.length_b   1.000
_cell.length_c   1.000
_cell.angle_alpha   90.00
_cell.angle_beta   90.00
_cell.angle_gamma   90.00
#
_symmetry.space_group_name_H-M   'P 1'
#
loop_
_entity.id
_entity.type
_entity.pdbx_description
1 polymer ?
#
loop_
_entity_poly.entity_id
_entity_poly.type
_entity_poly.pdbx_seq_one_letter_code
_entity_poly.pdbx_strand_id
1 'polypeptide(L)'
;MTDTPASAPQNDPAEEYLTDHSYDGIQEYDNPLPGWWKALFWGSIGFSVLYWAWYQAGPGKGVFERYEASVVAAEEAKAERQRERLAGMELKPDAATLSALMANEEFMASQERVWQLRCAACHWADGRGVTGLGPNMTDDAYIHVKTLEDFPRIVENGIPGKAMTPFKGILSEEEIIQIAAYAAYLRGTEVDPAAGGPVLEAQGEVIPAWPAAEAGE
;
A
#
# COMPACT_ATOMS: atom_id res chain seq x y z
N MET A 1 -68.15 78.19 1.42
CA MET A 1 -66.87 77.55 1.76
C MET A 1 -67.09 76.72 3.00
N THR A 2 -67.34 75.44 2.82
CA THR A 2 -67.27 74.46 3.90
C THR A 2 -66.19 73.48 3.47
N ASP A 3 -64.98 73.74 3.95
CA ASP A 3 -63.83 72.88 3.71
C ASP A 3 -64.07 71.52 4.34
N THR A 4 -64.03 70.49 3.51
CA THR A 4 -63.89 69.10 3.94
C THR A 4 -62.49 68.95 4.57
N PRO A 5 -62.35 68.42 5.79
CA PRO A 5 -61.03 68.13 6.33
C PRO A 5 -60.37 67.03 5.49
N ALA A 6 -59.16 67.32 5.01
CA ALA A 6 -58.31 66.34 4.34
C ALA A 6 -58.05 65.15 5.28
N SER A 7 -58.32 63.93 4.79
CA SER A 7 -57.95 62.70 5.47
C SER A 7 -56.43 62.65 5.71
N ALA A 8 -56.01 62.28 6.91
CA ALA A 8 -54.61 62.11 7.28
C ALA A 8 -53.87 61.16 6.31
N PRO A 9 -52.56 61.36 6.05
CA PRO A 9 -51.78 60.45 5.22
C PRO A 9 -51.77 59.07 5.87
N GLN A 10 -52.31 58.08 5.17
CA GLN A 10 -52.16 56.68 5.53
C GLN A 10 -50.76 56.28 5.10
N ASN A 11 -49.86 56.01 6.06
CA ASN A 11 -48.54 55.46 5.75
C ASN A 11 -48.75 54.15 4.97
N ASP A 12 -47.94 53.94 3.94
CA ASP A 12 -47.97 52.69 3.17
C ASP A 12 -47.56 51.55 4.12
N PRO A 13 -48.34 50.47 4.27
CA PRO A 13 -47.99 49.34 5.12
C PRO A 13 -46.62 48.73 4.80
N ALA A 14 -46.04 49.00 3.63
CA ALA A 14 -44.67 48.61 3.31
C ALA A 14 -43.58 49.36 4.12
N GLU A 15 -43.83 50.62 4.53
CA GLU A 15 -42.88 51.41 5.34
C GLU A 15 -42.83 50.95 6.81
N GLU A 16 -43.86 50.23 7.28
CA GLU A 16 -43.94 49.70 8.66
C GLU A 16 -42.96 48.55 8.92
N TYR A 17 -42.51 47.86 7.87
CA TYR A 17 -41.61 46.70 7.96
C TYR A 17 -40.14 47.04 7.63
N LEU A 18 -39.80 48.31 7.43
CA LEU A 18 -38.42 48.75 7.18
C LEU A 18 -37.72 49.11 8.48
N THR A 19 -36.43 48.76 8.58
CA THR A 19 -35.57 49.17 9.67
C THR A 19 -35.27 50.67 9.62
N ASP A 20 -35.08 51.33 10.78
CA ASP A 20 -34.94 52.80 10.83
C ASP A 20 -33.67 53.35 10.16
N HIS A 21 -32.64 52.51 9.97
CA HIS A 21 -31.35 52.92 9.42
C HIS A 21 -31.28 52.64 7.91
N SER A 22 -30.80 53.65 7.17
CA SER A 22 -30.45 53.52 5.74
C SER A 22 -28.93 53.57 5.58
N TYR A 23 -28.37 52.57 4.92
CA TYR A 23 -26.96 52.48 4.59
C TYR A 23 -26.80 52.65 3.07
N ASP A 24 -26.26 53.79 2.64
CA ASP A 24 -26.04 54.10 1.21
C ASP A 24 -27.29 53.89 0.33
N GLY A 25 -28.44 54.36 0.83
CA GLY A 25 -29.73 54.21 0.16
C GLY A 25 -30.35 52.81 0.21
N ILE A 26 -29.70 51.81 0.84
CA ILE A 26 -30.26 50.48 1.10
C ILE A 26 -30.81 50.43 2.53
N GLN A 27 -32.04 49.94 2.67
CA GLN A 27 -32.70 49.70 3.96
C GLN A 27 -33.10 48.22 4.05
N GLU A 28 -33.10 47.68 5.27
CA GLU A 28 -33.42 46.28 5.52
C GLU A 28 -34.88 46.12 5.93
N TYR A 29 -35.47 44.98 5.57
CA TYR A 29 -36.81 44.62 6.02
C TYR A 29 -36.72 43.78 7.29
N ASP A 30 -37.47 44.13 8.33
CA ASP A 30 -37.65 43.33 9.56
C ASP A 30 -38.71 42.24 9.35
N ASN A 31 -38.49 41.41 8.32
CA ASN A 31 -39.39 40.30 8.00
C ASN A 31 -39.10 39.08 8.89
N PRO A 32 -40.13 38.39 9.40
CA PRO A 32 -39.92 37.15 10.13
C PRO A 32 -39.32 36.07 9.22
N LEU A 33 -38.44 35.24 9.80
CA LEU A 33 -37.83 34.13 9.06
C LEU A 33 -38.89 33.21 8.42
N PRO A 34 -38.71 32.80 7.15
CA PRO A 34 -39.63 31.89 6.47
C PRO A 34 -39.87 30.61 7.27
N GLY A 35 -41.13 30.18 7.38
CA GLY A 35 -41.51 29.00 8.17
C GLY A 35 -40.78 27.73 7.74
N TRP A 36 -40.64 27.51 6.44
CA TRP A 36 -39.92 26.36 5.88
C TRP A 36 -38.42 26.37 6.24
N TRP A 37 -37.80 27.56 6.30
CA TRP A 37 -36.39 27.70 6.66
C TRP A 37 -36.18 27.33 8.13
N LYS A 38 -37.04 27.83 9.03
CA LYS A 38 -37.02 27.45 10.45
C LYS A 38 -37.25 25.95 10.64
N ALA A 39 -38.16 25.36 9.86
CA ALA A 39 -38.41 23.92 9.91
C ALA A 39 -37.17 23.11 9.50
N LEU A 40 -36.46 23.49 8.43
CA LEU A 40 -35.20 22.85 8.04
C LEU A 40 -34.10 23.04 9.09
N PHE A 41 -33.99 24.24 9.67
CA PHE A 41 -33.02 24.54 10.71
C PHE A 41 -33.22 23.65 11.94
N TRP A 42 -34.45 23.53 12.44
CA TRP A 42 -34.74 22.65 13.58
C TRP A 42 -34.67 21.16 13.20
N GLY A 43 -35.02 20.82 11.96
CA GLY A 43 -34.89 19.47 11.43
C GLY A 43 -33.44 18.97 11.39
N SER A 44 -32.50 19.83 10.98
CA SER A 44 -31.07 19.46 10.94
C SER A 44 -30.48 19.29 12.34
N ILE A 45 -30.91 20.09 13.32
CA ILE A 45 -30.54 19.93 14.73
C ILE A 45 -31.06 18.58 15.25
N GLY A 46 -32.34 18.28 15.02
CA GLY A 46 -32.93 16.99 15.39
C GLY A 46 -32.21 15.81 14.76
N PHE A 47 -31.94 15.87 13.45
CA PHE A 47 -31.19 14.84 12.74
C PHE A 47 -29.79 14.64 13.33
N SER A 48 -29.10 15.73 13.66
CA SER A 48 -27.74 15.67 14.22
C SER A 48 -27.71 14.95 15.57
N VAL A 49 -28.70 15.20 16.44
CA VAL A 49 -28.84 14.49 17.72
C VAL A 49 -29.13 13.00 17.51
N LEU A 50 -30.05 12.67 16.58
CA LEU A 50 -30.37 11.28 16.26
C LEU A 50 -29.17 10.54 15.65
N TYR A 51 -28.43 11.20 14.76
CA TYR A 51 -27.23 10.66 14.13
C TYR A 51 -26.14 10.41 15.16
N TRP A 52 -25.87 11.38 16.03
CA TRP A 52 -24.92 11.20 17.13
C TRP A 52 -25.33 10.05 18.05
N ALA A 53 -26.59 10.01 18.48
CA ALA A 53 -27.09 8.93 19.32
C ALA A 53 -26.93 7.56 18.65
N TRP A 54 -27.22 7.45 17.34
CA TRP A 54 -27.07 6.22 16.58
C TRP A 54 -25.63 5.70 16.55
N TYR A 55 -24.66 6.57 16.30
CA TYR A 55 -23.24 6.20 16.15
C TYR A 55 -22.45 6.18 17.46
N GLN A 56 -22.92 6.85 18.52
CA GLN A 56 -22.21 6.94 19.78
C GLN A 56 -22.80 6.05 20.89
N ALA A 57 -24.12 5.85 20.88
CA ALA A 57 -24.85 5.09 21.91
C ALA A 57 -25.74 3.97 21.33
N GLY A 58 -25.95 3.96 20.01
CA GLY A 58 -26.78 2.99 19.30
C GLY A 58 -25.96 1.90 18.61
N PRO A 59 -26.59 1.11 17.72
CA PRO A 59 -25.96 -0.01 17.03
C PRO A 59 -25.09 0.42 15.83
N GLY A 60 -24.96 1.72 15.56
CA GLY A 60 -24.18 2.23 14.43
C GLY A 60 -22.68 2.05 14.68
N LYS A 61 -22.00 1.30 13.82
CA LYS A 61 -20.55 1.10 13.91
C LYS A 61 -19.80 2.43 13.76
N GLY A 62 -18.92 2.71 14.72
CA GLY A 62 -18.03 3.87 14.69
C GLY A 62 -17.11 3.85 13.46
N VAL A 63 -16.48 4.98 13.16
CA VAL A 63 -15.52 5.08 12.06
C VAL A 63 -14.32 4.15 12.29
N PHE A 64 -13.83 4.07 13.54
CA PHE A 64 -12.70 3.21 13.89
C PHE A 64 -13.02 1.72 13.73
N GLU A 65 -14.17 1.25 14.19
CA GLU A 65 -14.57 -0.16 14.03
C GLU A 65 -14.69 -0.56 12.55
N ARG A 66 -15.24 0.34 11.72
CA ARG A 66 -15.30 0.12 10.25
C ARG A 66 -13.91 0.12 9.62
N TYR A 67 -13.03 1.00 10.08
CA TYR A 67 -11.65 1.04 9.64
C TYR A 67 -10.91 -0.25 10.02
N GLU A 68 -10.98 -0.67 11.28
CA GLU A 68 -10.39 -1.93 11.77
C GLU A 68 -10.90 -3.13 10.97
N ALA A 69 -12.22 -3.23 10.76
CA ALA A 69 -12.79 -4.29 9.93
C ALA A 69 -12.28 -4.26 8.48
N SER A 70 -12.09 -3.07 7.90
CA SER A 70 -11.55 -2.94 6.55
C SER A 70 -10.07 -3.30 6.45
N VAL A 71 -9.29 -3.01 7.49
CA VAL A 71 -7.87 -3.38 7.58
C VAL A 71 -7.74 -4.89 7.72
N VAL A 72 -8.49 -5.51 8.64
CA VAL A 72 -8.50 -6.96 8.83
C VAL A 72 -8.88 -7.67 7.52
N ALA A 73 -9.96 -7.26 6.86
CA ALA A 73 -10.37 -7.85 5.59
C ALA A 73 -9.30 -7.69 4.49
N ALA A 74 -8.58 -6.56 4.48
CA ALA A 74 -7.50 -6.33 3.52
C ALA A 74 -6.26 -7.18 3.82
N GLU A 75 -5.94 -7.41 5.10
CA GLU A 75 -4.85 -8.30 5.53
C GLU A 75 -5.16 -9.76 5.22
N GLU A 76 -6.38 -10.21 5.51
CA GLU A 76 -6.87 -11.55 5.16
C GLU A 76 -6.81 -11.77 3.63
N ALA A 77 -7.31 -10.81 2.84
CA ALA A 77 -7.27 -10.92 1.37
C ALA A 77 -5.84 -10.88 0.80
N LYS A 78 -4.86 -10.31 1.52
CA LYS A 78 -3.44 -10.40 1.15
C LYS A 78 -2.87 -11.77 1.51
N ALA A 79 -3.18 -12.28 2.70
CA ALA A 79 -2.74 -13.60 3.15
C ALA A 79 -3.31 -14.72 2.26
N GLU A 80 -4.58 -14.64 1.86
CA GLU A 80 -5.19 -15.58 0.92
C GLU A 80 -4.49 -15.57 -0.44
N ARG A 81 -4.24 -14.38 -1.01
CA ARG A 81 -3.48 -14.24 -2.27
C ARG A 81 -2.08 -14.80 -2.16
N GLN A 82 -1.39 -14.57 -1.05
CA GLN A 82 -0.07 -15.14 -0.82
C GLN A 82 -0.14 -16.67 -0.73
N ARG A 83 -1.11 -17.22 0.00
CA ARG A 83 -1.30 -18.67 0.13
C ARG A 83 -1.63 -19.32 -1.21
N GLU A 84 -2.50 -18.71 -2.00
CA GLU A 84 -2.83 -19.16 -3.36
C GLU A 84 -1.59 -19.13 -4.27
N ARG A 85 -0.83 -18.03 -4.24
CA ARG A 85 0.41 -17.89 -5.01
C ARG A 85 1.48 -18.92 -4.63
N LEU A 86 1.51 -19.31 -3.35
CA LEU A 86 2.37 -20.37 -2.83
C LEU A 86 1.73 -21.77 -2.97
N ALA A 87 0.56 -21.89 -3.58
CA ALA A 87 -0.22 -23.13 -3.69
C ALA A 87 -0.42 -23.88 -2.34
N GLY A 88 -0.48 -23.14 -1.23
CA GLY A 88 -0.58 -23.70 0.12
C GLY A 88 0.70 -24.34 0.67
N MET A 89 1.83 -24.17 -0.01
CA MET A 89 3.14 -24.67 0.41
C MET A 89 3.59 -24.01 1.73
N GLU A 90 4.07 -24.82 2.66
CA GLU A 90 4.81 -24.35 3.84
C GLU A 90 6.24 -24.01 3.42
N LEU A 91 6.68 -22.77 3.63
CA LEU A 91 8.02 -22.35 3.22
C LEU A 91 9.07 -22.76 4.26
N LYS A 92 10.00 -23.62 3.85
CA LYS A 92 11.18 -23.99 4.63
C LYS A 92 12.45 -23.56 3.90
N PRO A 93 13.54 -23.21 4.60
CA PRO A 93 14.81 -22.83 3.98
C PRO A 93 15.60 -24.07 3.53
N ASP A 94 14.97 -24.98 2.79
CA ASP A 94 15.55 -26.22 2.28
C ASP A 94 15.55 -26.27 0.73
N ALA A 95 16.41 -27.10 0.15
CA ALA A 95 16.51 -27.25 -1.30
C ALA A 95 15.18 -27.65 -1.97
N ALA A 96 14.34 -28.46 -1.31
CA ALA A 96 13.07 -28.91 -1.87
C ALA A 96 12.11 -27.73 -2.09
N THR A 97 11.92 -26.91 -1.05
CA THR A 97 11.08 -25.70 -1.11
C THR A 97 11.62 -24.72 -2.14
N LEU A 98 12.93 -24.43 -2.10
CA LEU A 98 13.55 -23.46 -3.02
C LEU A 98 13.41 -23.92 -4.48
N SER A 99 13.65 -25.20 -4.77
CA SER A 99 13.52 -25.76 -6.12
C SER A 99 12.07 -25.72 -6.62
N ALA A 100 11.11 -26.03 -5.75
CA ALA A 100 9.70 -25.96 -6.09
C ALA A 100 9.24 -24.52 -6.37
N LEU A 101 9.72 -23.53 -5.60
CA LEU A 101 9.44 -22.11 -5.88
C LEU A 101 10.04 -21.65 -7.22
N MET A 102 11.29 -22.02 -7.51
CA MET A 102 11.95 -21.66 -8.77
C MET A 102 11.24 -22.25 -9.99
N ALA A 103 10.59 -23.41 -9.86
CA ALA A 103 9.81 -24.04 -10.92
C ALA A 103 8.47 -23.34 -11.20
N ASN A 104 8.01 -22.44 -10.32
CA ASN A 104 6.79 -21.67 -10.49
C ASN A 104 7.11 -20.32 -11.15
N GLU A 105 6.96 -20.25 -12.47
CA GLU A 105 7.26 -19.05 -13.27
C GLU A 105 6.44 -17.82 -12.85
N GLU A 106 5.15 -17.99 -12.56
CA GLU A 106 4.29 -16.89 -12.09
C GLU A 106 4.79 -16.34 -10.75
N PHE A 107 5.19 -17.24 -9.86
CA PHE A 107 5.76 -16.86 -8.58
C PHE A 107 7.09 -16.13 -8.74
N MET A 108 8.00 -16.63 -9.58
CA MET A 108 9.30 -15.97 -9.87
C MET A 108 9.11 -14.58 -10.49
N ALA A 109 8.20 -14.42 -11.45
CA ALA A 109 7.86 -13.11 -12.01
C ALA A 109 7.36 -12.12 -10.94
N SER A 110 6.64 -12.62 -9.93
CA SER A 110 6.18 -11.77 -8.82
C SER A 110 7.31 -11.33 -7.87
N GLN A 111 8.43 -12.07 -7.79
CA GLN A 111 9.58 -11.74 -6.95
C GLN A 111 10.54 -10.74 -7.61
N GLU A 112 10.50 -10.58 -8.93
CA GLU A 112 11.32 -9.58 -9.64
C GLU A 112 11.17 -8.19 -9.01
N ARG A 113 9.94 -7.77 -8.69
CA ARG A 113 9.71 -6.47 -8.06
C ARG A 113 10.40 -6.34 -6.70
N VAL A 114 10.42 -7.40 -5.90
CA VAL A 114 11.09 -7.41 -4.59
C VAL A 114 12.59 -7.33 -4.78
N TRP A 115 13.13 -8.06 -5.75
CA TRP A 115 14.53 -7.99 -6.15
C TRP A 115 14.95 -6.59 -6.57
N GLN A 116 14.17 -5.93 -7.44
CA GLN A 116 14.43 -4.56 -7.87
C GLN A 116 14.49 -3.57 -6.68
N LEU A 117 13.61 -3.76 -5.69
CA LEU A 117 13.50 -2.87 -4.55
C LEU A 117 14.59 -3.09 -3.49
N ARG A 118 15.12 -4.32 -3.37
CA ARG A 118 15.97 -4.72 -2.23
C ARG A 118 17.38 -5.16 -2.62
N CYS A 119 17.55 -5.76 -3.78
CA CYS A 119 18.77 -6.48 -4.16
C CYS A 119 19.49 -5.80 -5.34
N ALA A 120 18.73 -5.22 -6.28
CA ALA A 120 19.25 -4.69 -7.54
C ALA A 120 20.26 -3.54 -7.38
N ALA A 121 20.23 -2.80 -6.27
CA ALA A 121 21.23 -1.76 -6.01
C ALA A 121 22.67 -2.31 -5.92
N CYS A 122 22.84 -3.57 -5.50
CA CYS A 122 24.14 -4.23 -5.36
C CYS A 122 24.37 -5.34 -6.38
N HIS A 123 23.30 -5.99 -6.85
CA HIS A 123 23.38 -7.13 -7.77
C HIS A 123 22.85 -6.84 -9.18
N TRP A 124 22.42 -5.61 -9.46
CA TRP A 124 21.66 -5.20 -10.65
C TRP A 124 20.28 -5.85 -10.78
N ALA A 125 19.44 -5.22 -11.61
CA ALA A 125 18.09 -5.64 -11.95
C ALA A 125 17.99 -7.10 -12.39
N ASP A 126 18.98 -7.58 -13.12
CA ASP A 126 19.05 -8.91 -13.75
C ASP A 126 20.12 -9.82 -13.14
N GLY A 127 20.66 -9.46 -11.97
CA GLY A 127 21.63 -10.30 -11.28
C GLY A 127 23.07 -10.22 -11.81
N ARG A 128 23.37 -9.37 -12.80
CA ARG A 128 24.71 -9.32 -13.43
C ARG A 128 25.87 -8.87 -12.52
N GLY A 129 25.55 -8.37 -11.33
CA GLY A 129 26.53 -7.98 -10.30
C GLY A 129 27.10 -6.56 -10.46
N VAL A 130 27.47 -5.93 -9.35
CA VAL A 130 28.10 -4.60 -9.31
C VAL A 130 29.48 -4.68 -8.63
N THR A 131 30.53 -4.24 -9.33
CA THR A 131 31.92 -4.29 -8.84
C THR A 131 32.03 -3.66 -7.45
N GLY A 132 32.53 -4.43 -6.49
CA GLY A 132 32.75 -3.99 -5.11
C GLY A 132 31.51 -4.00 -4.20
N LEU A 133 30.33 -4.32 -4.74
CA LEU A 133 29.08 -4.40 -3.96
C LEU A 133 28.50 -5.82 -3.93
N GLY A 134 28.12 -6.36 -5.08
CA GLY A 134 27.46 -7.67 -5.17
C GLY A 134 27.97 -8.49 -6.36
N PRO A 135 28.20 -9.80 -6.20
CA PRO A 135 28.65 -10.67 -7.28
C PRO A 135 27.57 -10.90 -8.35
N ASN A 136 28.02 -11.44 -9.49
CA ASN A 136 27.14 -11.99 -10.52
C ASN A 136 26.36 -13.19 -9.96
N MET A 137 25.06 -13.26 -10.26
CA MET A 137 24.17 -14.36 -9.87
C MET A 137 23.73 -15.22 -11.07
N THR A 138 24.12 -14.85 -12.29
CA THR A 138 23.64 -15.48 -13.51
C THR A 138 24.55 -16.58 -14.06
N ASP A 139 25.75 -16.74 -13.50
CA ASP A 139 26.71 -17.77 -13.89
C ASP A 139 26.77 -18.94 -12.88
N ASP A 140 27.69 -19.89 -13.12
CA ASP A 140 27.84 -21.10 -12.31
C ASP A 140 28.80 -20.95 -11.11
N ALA A 141 29.42 -19.78 -10.94
CA ALA A 141 30.48 -19.54 -9.97
C ALA A 141 30.01 -18.68 -8.79
N TYR A 142 30.29 -19.16 -7.58
CA TYR A 142 29.87 -18.46 -6.36
C TYR A 142 31.01 -18.36 -5.34
N ILE A 143 31.05 -17.23 -4.64
CA ILE A 143 32.04 -16.96 -3.58
C ILE A 143 31.63 -17.62 -2.25
N HIS A 144 30.34 -17.60 -1.94
CA HIS A 144 29.81 -17.96 -0.62
C HIS A 144 28.67 -18.99 -0.65
N VAL A 145 28.23 -19.38 -1.85
CA VAL A 145 27.18 -20.36 -2.08
C VAL A 145 27.83 -21.66 -2.56
N LYS A 146 27.38 -22.77 -1.99
CA LYS A 146 27.73 -24.15 -2.33
C LYS A 146 26.47 -24.99 -2.55
N THR A 147 25.39 -24.69 -1.82
CA THR A 147 24.08 -25.34 -1.95
C THR A 147 22.96 -24.30 -1.95
N LEU A 148 21.74 -24.70 -2.34
CA LEU A 148 20.58 -23.80 -2.37
C LEU A 148 20.27 -23.17 -1.01
N GLU A 149 20.47 -23.91 0.08
CA GLU A 149 20.24 -23.48 1.45
C GLU A 149 21.21 -22.36 1.90
N ASP A 150 22.30 -22.15 1.17
CA ASP A 150 23.20 -21.03 1.45
C ASP A 150 22.56 -19.67 1.12
N PHE A 151 21.66 -19.61 0.13
CA PHE A 151 20.97 -18.36 -0.23
C PHE A 151 20.14 -17.79 0.92
N PRO A 152 19.16 -18.50 1.52
CA PRO A 152 18.38 -17.95 2.61
C PRO A 152 19.26 -17.61 3.82
N ARG A 153 20.29 -18.42 4.12
CA ARG A 153 21.24 -18.11 5.20
C ARG A 153 22.00 -16.81 4.96
N ILE A 154 22.47 -16.57 3.73
CA ILE A 154 23.21 -15.36 3.36
C ILE A 154 22.29 -14.14 3.35
N VAL A 155 21.07 -14.26 2.84
CA VAL A 155 20.08 -13.17 2.87
C VAL A 155 19.73 -12.81 4.32
N GLU A 156 19.47 -13.81 5.16
CA GLU A 156 19.13 -13.58 6.57
C GLU A 156 20.27 -12.89 7.33
N ASN A 157 21.48 -13.45 7.25
CA ASN A 157 22.59 -13.09 8.13
C ASN A 157 23.59 -12.11 7.51
N GLY A 158 23.48 -11.85 6.22
CA GLY A 158 24.50 -11.10 5.47
C GLY A 158 25.84 -11.82 5.46
N ILE A 159 26.88 -11.08 5.09
CA ILE A 159 28.26 -11.57 5.07
C ILE A 159 29.14 -10.60 5.88
N PRO A 160 29.64 -11.01 7.06
CA PRO A 160 30.45 -10.14 7.91
C PRO A 160 31.65 -9.52 7.17
N GLY A 161 31.79 -8.19 7.30
CA GLY A 161 32.89 -7.44 6.67
C GLY A 161 32.75 -7.24 5.15
N LYS A 162 31.58 -7.54 4.56
CA LYS A 162 31.26 -7.28 3.15
C LYS A 162 30.06 -6.33 3.04
N ALA A 163 29.74 -5.91 1.82
CA ALA A 163 28.61 -5.02 1.54
C ALA A 163 27.23 -5.70 1.72
N MET A 164 27.16 -7.04 1.66
CA MET A 164 25.91 -7.78 1.86
C MET A 164 25.50 -7.78 3.33
N THR A 165 24.57 -6.88 3.69
CA THR A 165 24.04 -6.73 5.05
C THR A 165 22.98 -7.78 5.39
N PRO A 166 22.76 -8.12 6.67
CA PRO A 166 21.66 -8.99 7.08
C PRO A 166 20.30 -8.37 6.79
N PHE A 167 19.35 -9.19 6.31
CA PHE A 167 17.94 -8.81 6.14
C PHE A 167 17.03 -9.35 7.25
N LYS A 168 17.57 -10.09 8.22
CA LYS A 168 16.83 -10.53 9.41
C LYS A 168 16.19 -9.34 10.14
N GLY A 169 14.88 -9.40 10.36
CA GLY A 169 14.11 -8.33 11.00
C GLY A 169 13.73 -7.17 10.07
N ILE A 170 14.21 -7.17 8.82
CA ILE A 170 13.73 -6.30 7.74
C ILE A 170 12.73 -7.05 6.88
N LEU A 171 13.03 -8.31 6.59
CA LEU A 171 12.15 -9.26 5.89
C LEU A 171 11.67 -10.34 6.87
N SER A 172 10.47 -10.85 6.65
CA SER A 172 9.98 -12.06 7.31
C SER A 172 10.77 -13.29 6.84
N GLU A 173 10.74 -14.38 7.60
CA GLU A 173 11.40 -15.63 7.22
C GLU A 173 10.89 -16.16 5.87
N GLU A 174 9.59 -16.07 5.63
CA GLU A 174 8.98 -16.39 4.35
C GLU A 174 9.49 -15.49 3.23
N GLU A 175 9.58 -14.18 3.42
CA GLU A 175 10.11 -13.26 2.41
C GLU A 175 11.59 -13.55 2.10
N ILE A 176 12.38 -13.95 3.10
CA ILE A 176 13.78 -14.36 2.92
C ILE A 176 13.87 -15.61 2.04
N ILE A 177 13.04 -16.63 2.28
CA ILE A 177 13.02 -17.86 1.47
C ILE A 177 12.61 -17.53 0.03
N GLN A 178 11.59 -16.69 -0.14
CA GLN A 178 11.08 -16.29 -1.46
C GLN A 178 12.13 -15.51 -2.29
N ILE A 179 12.80 -14.52 -1.70
CA ILE A 179 13.82 -13.74 -2.41
C ILE A 179 15.11 -14.54 -2.63
N ALA A 180 15.43 -15.46 -1.71
CA ALA A 180 16.53 -16.40 -1.88
C ALA A 180 16.29 -17.35 -3.06
N ALA A 181 15.06 -17.87 -3.22
CA ALA A 181 14.68 -18.66 -4.37
C ALA A 181 14.82 -17.85 -5.68
N TYR A 182 14.41 -16.59 -5.69
CA TYR A 182 14.60 -15.72 -6.86
C TYR A 182 16.09 -15.48 -7.18
N ALA A 183 16.92 -15.26 -6.16
CA ALA A 183 18.36 -15.12 -6.37
C ALA A 183 19.00 -16.39 -6.96
N ALA A 184 18.55 -17.58 -6.53
CA ALA A 184 18.99 -18.86 -7.09
C ALA A 184 18.44 -19.10 -8.51
N TYR A 185 17.22 -18.63 -8.79
CA TYR A 185 16.57 -18.70 -10.11
C TYR A 185 17.33 -17.90 -11.17
N LEU A 186 18.02 -16.82 -10.79
CA LEU A 186 18.81 -16.01 -11.73
C LEU A 186 19.96 -16.79 -12.38
N ARG A 187 20.40 -17.91 -11.80
CA ARG A 187 21.45 -18.76 -12.40
C ARG A 187 21.03 -19.23 -13.79
N GLY A 188 21.85 -18.93 -14.79
CA GLY A 188 21.60 -19.30 -16.19
C GLY A 188 20.55 -18.44 -16.89
N THR A 189 20.02 -17.39 -16.25
CA THR A 189 19.13 -16.44 -16.92
C THR A 189 19.90 -15.54 -17.89
N GLU A 190 19.26 -15.18 -19.00
CA GLU A 190 19.86 -14.31 -20.00
C GLU A 190 19.93 -12.87 -19.50
N VAL A 191 21.09 -12.24 -19.69
CA VAL A 191 21.33 -10.83 -19.36
C VAL A 191 21.39 -10.03 -20.64
N ASP A 192 20.50 -9.06 -20.82
CA ASP A 192 20.51 -8.19 -21.99
C ASP A 192 21.75 -7.27 -21.96
N PRO A 193 22.70 -7.40 -22.91
CA PRO A 193 23.87 -6.55 -22.96
C PRO A 193 23.54 -5.06 -23.11
N ALA A 194 22.35 -4.71 -23.63
CA ALA A 194 21.90 -3.34 -23.82
C ALA A 194 21.23 -2.72 -22.57
N ALA A 195 20.82 -3.53 -21.59
CA ALA A 195 20.05 -3.07 -20.43
C ALA A 195 20.90 -2.45 -19.30
N GLY A 196 22.23 -2.37 -19.43
CA GLY A 196 23.08 -1.78 -18.39
C GLY A 196 24.58 -2.00 -18.53
N GLY A 197 25.31 -1.82 -17.42
CA GLY A 197 26.77 -1.99 -17.34
C GLY A 197 27.25 -3.42 -17.63
N PRO A 198 28.57 -3.68 -17.68
CA PRO A 198 29.09 -5.00 -18.02
C PRO A 198 28.62 -6.07 -17.04
N VAL A 199 28.36 -7.28 -17.55
CA VAL A 199 28.19 -8.47 -16.71
C VAL A 199 29.52 -8.75 -16.02
N LEU A 200 29.51 -8.93 -14.70
CA LEU A 200 30.76 -9.26 -14.01
C LEU A 200 31.21 -10.67 -14.38
N GLU A 201 32.52 -10.83 -14.55
CA GLU A 201 33.14 -12.13 -14.72
C GLU A 201 32.86 -13.05 -13.53
N ALA A 202 32.90 -14.36 -13.78
CA ALA A 202 32.67 -15.41 -12.79
C ALA A 202 33.54 -15.23 -11.53
N GLN A 203 32.90 -15.30 -10.36
CA GLN A 203 33.55 -15.03 -9.06
C GLN A 203 33.39 -16.20 -8.10
N GLY A 204 34.53 -16.77 -7.68
CA GLY A 204 34.55 -17.88 -6.72
C GLY A 204 34.69 -19.23 -7.41
N GLU A 205 34.00 -20.24 -6.89
CA GLU A 205 34.11 -21.62 -7.36
C GLU A 205 32.89 -22.01 -8.18
N VAL A 206 33.11 -22.73 -9.28
CA VAL A 206 32.02 -23.34 -10.06
C VAL A 206 31.40 -24.47 -9.24
N ILE A 207 30.09 -24.42 -9.04
CA ILE A 207 29.36 -25.42 -8.23
C ILE A 207 28.41 -26.25 -9.10
N PRO A 208 28.03 -27.47 -8.67
CA PRO A 208 27.06 -28.29 -9.39
C PRO A 208 25.73 -27.56 -9.62
N ALA A 209 25.00 -27.98 -10.65
CA ALA A 209 23.65 -27.47 -10.91
C ALA A 209 22.71 -27.75 -9.73
N TRP A 210 21.65 -26.94 -9.61
CA TRP A 210 20.62 -27.14 -8.61
C TRP A 210 19.97 -28.53 -8.75
N PRO A 211 19.60 -29.18 -7.64
CA PRO A 211 18.78 -30.38 -7.72
C PRO A 211 17.49 -30.05 -8.48
N ALA A 212 17.02 -31.00 -9.30
CA ALA A 212 15.73 -30.83 -9.96
C ALA A 212 14.63 -30.66 -8.89
N ALA A 213 13.60 -29.88 -9.19
CA ALA A 213 12.42 -29.82 -8.34
C ALA A 213 11.83 -31.23 -8.24
N GLU A 214 11.92 -31.85 -7.06
CA GLU A 214 11.22 -33.08 -6.75
C GLU A 214 9.73 -32.78 -6.90
N ALA A 215 9.04 -33.46 -7.81
CA ALA A 215 7.59 -33.33 -7.95
C ALA A 215 6.96 -33.86 -6.65
N GLY A 216 6.48 -32.96 -5.79
CA GLY A 216 5.85 -33.33 -4.53
C GLY A 216 4.70 -34.31 -4.77
N GLU A 217 4.72 -35.43 -4.03
CA GLU A 217 3.61 -36.39 -3.90
C GLU A 217 2.40 -35.79 -3.18
#